data_AF-A0A6G2W1N6-F1
#
_entry.id   AF-A0A6G2W1N6-F1
#
_cell.length_a   1.000
_cell.length_b   1.000
_cell.length_c   1.000
_cell.angle_alpha   90.00
_cell.angle_beta   90.00
_cell.angle_gamma   90.00
#
_symmetry.space_group_name_H-M   'P 1'
#
loop_
_entity.id
_entity.type
_entity.pdbx_description
1 polymer ?
#
loop_
_entity_poly.entity_id
_entity_poly.type
_entity_poly.pdbx_seq_one_letter_code
_entity_poly.pdbx_strand_id
1 'polypeptide(L)'
;MSAPRTLPWPLVALFTAGYLAPYLLPTTVGRLDSGLPLTATEAGAIGSALLLSSAAAGFLLASRVDRFGPRVLARTGLALAVAGYGGAALTGAVPAVVAGAVVGGFGSGTVTAVAASGIAALGTPAARTEPR
;
A
#
# COMPACT_ATOMS: atom_id res chain seq x y z
N MET A 1 -26.79 -16.14 19.30
CA MET A 1 -25.38 -16.21 19.75
C MET A 1 -24.54 -15.41 18.76
N SER A 2 -24.00 -14.25 19.16
CA SER A 2 -23.05 -13.51 18.33
C SER A 2 -21.73 -14.27 18.31
N ALA A 3 -21.39 -14.89 17.17
CA ALA A 3 -20.06 -15.46 16.98
C ALA A 3 -19.02 -14.33 17.15
N PRO A 4 -17.88 -14.58 17.82
CA PRO A 4 -16.78 -13.63 17.83
C PRO A 4 -16.38 -13.36 16.39
N ARG A 5 -16.63 -12.14 15.90
CA ARG A 5 -16.06 -11.68 14.64
C ARG A 5 -14.59 -11.42 14.90
N THR A 6 -13.78 -12.48 14.86
CA THR A 6 -12.33 -12.33 14.75
C THR A 6 -12.09 -11.47 13.51
N LEU A 7 -11.53 -10.28 13.70
CA LEU A 7 -11.07 -9.47 12.57
C LEU A 7 -10.14 -10.39 11.75
N PRO A 8 -10.42 -10.61 10.46
CA PRO A 8 -9.61 -11.50 9.66
C PRO A 8 -8.20 -10.92 9.62
N TRP A 9 -7.27 -11.58 10.33
CA TRP A 9 -5.87 -11.23 10.47
C TRP A 9 -5.19 -10.82 9.14
N PRO A 10 -5.51 -11.42 7.98
CA PRO A 10 -4.97 -10.98 6.70
C PRO A 10 -5.30 -9.52 6.34
N LEU A 11 -6.49 -9.02 6.67
CA LEU A 11 -6.85 -7.63 6.39
C LEU A 11 -6.08 -6.65 7.29
N VAL A 12 -5.88 -7.03 8.55
CA VAL A 12 -5.05 -6.25 9.49
C VAL A 12 -3.61 -6.19 8.99
N ALA A 13 -3.04 -7.33 8.58
CA ALA A 13 -1.68 -7.39 8.03
C ALA A 13 -1.53 -6.57 6.74
N LEU A 14 -2.51 -6.61 5.83
CA LEU A 14 -2.51 -5.80 4.60
C LEU A 14 -2.63 -4.31 4.91
N PHE A 15 -3.46 -3.92 5.88
CA PHE A 15 -3.58 -2.53 6.32
C PHE A 15 -2.26 -2.02 6.93
N THR A 16 -1.62 -2.80 7.79
CA THR A 16 -0.30 -2.47 8.35
C THR A 16 0.77 -2.34 7.27
N ALA A 17 0.81 -3.26 6.30
CA ALA A 17 1.73 -3.19 5.17
C ALA A 17 1.47 -1.94 4.30
N GLY A 18 0.21 -1.56 4.14
CA GLY A 18 -0.19 -0.35 3.41
C GLY A 18 0.31 0.96 4.03
N TYR A 19 0.48 0.98 5.36
CA TYR A 19 1.04 2.10 6.10
C TYR A 19 2.57 2.22 6.01
N LEU A 20 3.24 1.26 5.38
CA LEU A 20 4.70 1.30 5.25
C LEU A 20 5.17 2.52 4.43
N ALA A 21 4.40 2.93 3.41
CA ALA A 21 4.60 4.13 2.61
C ALA A 21 4.87 5.41 3.44
N PRO A 22 3.93 5.87 4.29
CA PRO A 22 4.13 7.08 5.10
C PRO A 22 5.15 6.89 6.23
N TYR A 23 5.37 5.68 6.74
CA TYR A 23 6.35 5.44 7.82
C TYR A 23 7.80 5.32 7.34
N LEU A 24 8.02 4.96 6.08
CA LEU A 24 9.38 4.92 5.52
C LEU A 24 9.89 6.32 5.14
N LEU A 25 9.00 7.29 4.87
CA LEU A 25 9.36 8.65 4.47
C LEU A 25 10.44 9.29 5.38
N PRO A 26 10.30 9.31 6.72
CA PRO A 26 11.28 9.96 7.59
C PRO A 26 12.64 9.26 7.58
N THR A 27 12.67 7.94 7.39
CA THR A 27 13.91 7.15 7.37
C THR A 27 14.62 7.22 6.02
N THR A 28 13.92 7.27 4.90
CA THR A 28 14.53 7.58 3.60
C THR A 28 15.04 9.01 3.55
N VAL A 29 14.29 10.00 4.05
CA VAL A 29 14.76 11.40 4.10
C VAL A 29 16.02 11.53 4.96
N GLY A 30 16.07 10.90 6.14
CA GLY A 30 17.26 10.95 7.01
C GLY A 30 18.50 10.23 6.43
N ARG A 31 18.33 9.17 5.64
CA ARG A 31 19.46 8.51 4.94
C ARG A 31 19.88 9.23 3.67
N LEU A 32 18.94 9.89 2.99
CA LEU A 32 19.24 10.70 1.82
C LEU A 32 20.01 11.95 2.22
N ASP A 33 19.76 12.55 3.39
CA ASP A 33 20.52 13.70 3.93
C ASP A 33 21.95 13.33 4.39
N SER A 34 22.14 12.11 4.90
CA SER A 34 23.45 11.64 5.43
C SER A 34 24.31 10.86 4.42
N GLY A 35 23.72 10.34 3.34
CA GLY A 35 24.39 9.43 2.39
C GLY A 35 24.38 9.85 0.92
N LEU A 36 23.51 10.78 0.52
CA LEU A 36 23.49 11.39 -0.82
C LEU A 36 23.48 12.93 -0.66
N PRO A 37 24.07 13.73 -1.56
CA PRO A 37 23.95 15.19 -1.50
C PRO A 37 22.58 15.64 -2.04
N LEU A 38 21.49 15.13 -1.47
CA LEU A 38 20.14 15.51 -1.86
C LEU A 38 19.66 16.69 -1.01
N THR A 39 19.09 17.68 -1.69
CA THR A 39 18.45 18.81 -1.00
C THR A 39 17.18 18.34 -0.30
N ALA A 40 16.82 18.98 0.81
CA ALA A 40 15.56 18.70 1.53
C ALA A 40 14.31 18.77 0.60
N THR A 41 14.38 19.61 -0.44
CA THR A 41 13.34 19.76 -1.47
C THR A 41 13.16 18.48 -2.30
N GLU A 42 14.25 17.84 -2.72
CA GLU A 42 14.19 16.60 -3.52
C GLU A 42 13.66 15.43 -2.67
N ALA A 43 14.05 15.37 -1.40
CA ALA A 43 13.53 14.38 -0.46
C ALA A 43 12.00 14.54 -0.26
N GLY A 44 11.52 15.78 -0.13
CA GLY A 44 10.09 16.11 -0.08
C GLY A 44 9.34 15.76 -1.37
N ALA A 45 9.94 15.97 -2.54
CA ALA A 45 9.36 15.61 -3.84
C ALA A 45 9.20 14.09 -4.00
N ILE A 46 10.20 13.30 -3.58
CA ILE A 46 10.13 11.84 -3.56
C ILE A 46 9.00 11.37 -2.65
N GLY A 47 8.90 11.95 -1.45
CA GLY A 47 7.83 11.64 -0.51
C GLY A 47 6.44 11.93 -1.09
N SER A 48 6.29 13.06 -1.79
CA SER A 48 5.05 13.45 -2.46
C SER A 48 4.68 12.50 -3.60
N ALA A 49 5.65 12.10 -4.43
CA ALA A 49 5.44 11.15 -5.52
C ALA A 49 5.01 9.76 -5.01
N LEU A 50 5.63 9.30 -3.93
CA LEU A 50 5.27 8.05 -3.25
C LEU A 50 3.83 8.09 -2.72
N LEU A 51 3.45 9.16 -2.02
CA LEU A 51 2.10 9.32 -1.48
C LEU A 51 1.05 9.45 -2.58
N LEU A 52 1.35 10.20 -3.65
CA LEU A 52 0.46 10.36 -4.79
C LEU A 52 0.26 9.05 -5.55
N SER A 53 1.33 8.28 -5.75
CA SER A 53 1.28 6.93 -6.33
C SER A 53 0.40 5.98 -5.49
N SER A 54 0.57 6.02 -4.17
CA SER A 54 -0.24 5.23 -3.24
C SER A 54 -1.72 5.61 -3.29
N ALA A 55 -2.03 6.90 -3.29
CA ALA A 55 -3.40 7.41 -3.42
C ALA A 55 -4.03 7.01 -4.77
N ALA A 56 -3.27 7.13 -5.87
CA ALA A 56 -3.73 6.73 -7.20
C ALA A 56 -4.07 5.23 -7.26
N ALA A 57 -3.22 4.37 -6.71
CA ALA A 57 -3.51 2.94 -6.59
C ALA A 57 -4.79 2.69 -5.76
N GLY A 58 -4.92 3.38 -4.63
CA GLY A 58 -6.10 3.32 -3.77
C GLY A 58 -7.39 3.62 -4.52
N PHE A 59 -7.47 4.77 -5.20
CA PHE A 59 -8.66 5.18 -5.95
C PHE A 59 -8.95 4.27 -7.14
N LEU A 60 -7.91 3.89 -7.90
CA LEU A 60 -8.08 3.12 -9.13
C LEU A 60 -8.54 1.68 -8.84
N LEU A 61 -8.05 1.09 -7.75
CA LEU A 61 -8.35 -0.30 -7.40
C LEU A 61 -9.51 -0.46 -6.41
N ALA A 62 -9.88 0.54 -5.61
CA ALA A 62 -10.99 0.42 -4.65
C ALA A 62 -12.29 -0.05 -5.30
N SER A 63 -12.59 0.41 -6.52
CA SER A 63 -13.79 0.00 -7.29
C SER A 63 -13.60 -1.28 -8.11
N ARG A 64 -12.39 -1.84 -8.15
CA ARG A 64 -12.01 -2.97 -9.00
C ARG A 64 -11.59 -4.22 -8.22
N VAL A 65 -11.61 -4.18 -6.88
CA VAL A 65 -11.22 -5.31 -6.02
C VAL A 65 -12.08 -6.54 -6.32
N ASP A 66 -13.39 -6.38 -6.46
CA ASP A 66 -14.32 -7.48 -6.74
C ASP A 66 -14.15 -8.05 -8.16
N ARG A 67 -13.65 -7.25 -9.10
CA ARG A 67 -13.45 -7.65 -10.50
C ARG A 67 -12.19 -8.49 -10.71
N PHE A 68 -11.09 -8.14 -10.04
CA PHE A 68 -9.81 -8.86 -10.18
C PHE A 68 -9.56 -9.90 -9.08
N GLY A 69 -10.37 -9.88 -8.03
CA GLY A 69 -10.26 -10.79 -6.91
C GLY A 69 -9.25 -10.29 -5.85
N PRO A 70 -9.62 -10.29 -4.57
CA PRO A 70 -8.80 -9.70 -3.49
C PRO A 70 -7.47 -10.42 -3.29
N ARG A 71 -7.40 -11.74 -3.54
CA ARG A 71 -6.16 -12.52 -3.36
C ARG A 71 -5.07 -12.16 -4.35
N VAL A 72 -5.42 -11.96 -5.62
CA VAL A 72 -4.43 -11.62 -6.66
C VAL A 72 -3.89 -10.23 -6.40
N LEU A 73 -4.79 -9.26 -6.15
CA LEU A 73 -4.41 -7.89 -5.83
C LEU A 73 -3.57 -7.76 -4.56
N ALA A 74 -3.89 -8.52 -3.51
CA ALA A 74 -3.07 -8.53 -2.28
C ALA A 74 -1.64 -9.00 -2.56
N ARG A 75 -1.47 -10.08 -3.34
CA ARG A 75 -0.15 -10.64 -3.64
C ARG A 75 0.65 -9.74 -4.58
N THR A 76 0.02 -9.18 -5.62
CA THR A 76 0.68 -8.25 -6.52
C THR A 76 1.08 -6.97 -5.81
N GLY A 77 0.20 -6.41 -4.98
CA GLY A 77 0.50 -5.24 -4.15
C GLY A 77 1.68 -5.48 -3.19
N LEU A 78 1.70 -6.62 -2.49
CA LEU A 78 2.82 -7.03 -1.62
C LEU A 78 4.12 -7.19 -2.41
N ALA A 79 4.08 -7.85 -3.56
CA ALA A 79 5.26 -8.04 -4.40
C ALA A 79 5.83 -6.71 -4.89
N LEU A 80 4.97 -5.78 -5.34
CA LEU A 80 5.37 -4.43 -5.75
C LEU A 80 5.95 -3.63 -4.58
N ALA A 81 5.35 -3.72 -3.39
CA ALA A 81 5.85 -3.06 -2.18
C ALA A 81 7.26 -3.54 -1.82
N VAL A 82 7.47 -4.85 -1.79
CA VAL A 82 8.77 -5.47 -1.47
C VAL A 82 9.81 -5.13 -2.53
N ALA A 83 9.48 -5.28 -3.82
CA ALA A 83 10.40 -5.01 -4.91
C ALA A 83 10.75 -3.52 -5.01
N GLY A 84 9.76 -2.63 -4.86
CA GLY A 84 9.94 -1.18 -4.94
C GLY A 84 10.76 -0.63 -3.78
N TYR A 85 10.32 -0.85 -2.54
CA TYR A 85 11.06 -0.36 -1.37
C TYR A 85 12.38 -1.08 -1.15
N GLY A 86 12.42 -2.40 -1.36
CA GLY A 86 13.66 -3.18 -1.29
C GLY A 86 14.68 -2.73 -2.34
N GLY A 87 14.24 -2.50 -3.59
CA GLY A 87 15.07 -1.96 -4.66
C GLY A 87 15.58 -0.55 -4.36
N ALA A 88 14.71 0.33 -3.84
CA ALA A 88 15.10 1.68 -3.41
C ALA A 88 16.14 1.67 -2.28
N ALA A 89 16.10 0.67 -1.38
CA ALA A 89 17.07 0.54 -0.29
C ALA A 89 18.46 0.05 -0.73
N LEU A 90 18.55 -0.62 -1.89
CA LEU A 90 19.79 -1.22 -2.40
C LEU A 90 20.53 -0.34 -3.42
N THR A 91 19.95 0.81 -3.81
CA THR A 91 20.50 1.70 -4.83
C THR A 91 20.97 3.02 -4.25
N GLY A 92 22.06 3.56 -4.80
CA GLY A 92 22.55 4.91 -4.51
C GLY A 92 22.17 5.94 -5.58
N ALA A 93 21.42 5.55 -6.61
CA ALA A 93 21.05 6.45 -7.70
C ALA A 93 19.66 7.06 -7.44
N VAL A 94 19.59 8.39 -7.37
CA VAL A 94 18.34 9.15 -7.13
C VAL A 94 17.18 8.71 -8.04
N PRO A 95 17.36 8.55 -9.37
CA PRO A 95 16.27 8.13 -10.24
C PRO A 95 15.74 6.72 -9.91
N ALA A 96 16.63 5.82 -9.46
CA ALA A 96 16.26 4.46 -9.07
C ALA A 96 15.52 4.45 -7.73
N VAL A 97 15.89 5.32 -6.79
CA VAL A 97 15.14 5.54 -5.53
C VAL A 97 13.73 6.06 -5.84
N VAL A 98 13.60 7.06 -6.72
CA VAL A 98 12.30 7.60 -7.15
C VAL A 98 11.44 6.51 -7.77
N ALA A 99 11.99 5.73 -8.70
CA ALA A 99 11.27 4.62 -9.34
C ALA A 99 10.83 3.58 -8.31
N GLY A 100 11.71 3.17 -7.40
CA GLY A 100 11.39 2.23 -6.33
C GLY A 100 10.34 2.76 -5.36
N ALA A 101 10.38 4.06 -5.02
CA ALA A 101 9.40 4.72 -4.17
C ALA A 101 8.00 4.80 -4.83
N VAL A 102 7.94 5.07 -6.13
CA VAL A 102 6.68 5.09 -6.89
C VAL A 102 6.08 3.69 -6.98
N VAL A 103 6.90 2.67 -7.31
CA VAL A 103 6.48 1.26 -7.40
C VAL A 103 6.05 0.74 -6.02
N GLY A 104 6.83 1.01 -4.99
CA GLY A 104 6.55 0.62 -3.61
C GLY A 104 5.29 1.30 -3.07
N GLY A 105 5.14 2.61 -3.34
CA GLY A 105 3.94 3.40 -3.02
C GLY A 105 2.69 2.83 -3.67
N PHE A 106 2.76 2.47 -4.96
CA PHE A 106 1.65 1.85 -5.68
C PHE A 106 1.26 0.48 -5.08
N GLY A 107 2.25 -0.34 -4.71
CA GLY A 107 2.04 -1.62 -4.01
C GLY A 107 1.35 -1.42 -2.65
N SER A 108 1.83 -0.45 -1.87
CA SER A 108 1.27 -0.03 -0.57
C SER A 108 -0.19 0.42 -0.69
N GLY A 109 -0.51 1.26 -1.68
CA GLY A 109 -1.88 1.71 -1.94
C GLY A 109 -2.80 0.56 -2.38
N THR A 110 -2.26 -0.40 -3.15
CA THR A 110 -3.00 -1.59 -3.59
C THR A 110 -3.42 -2.47 -2.41
N VAL A 111 -2.50 -2.78 -1.49
CA VAL A 111 -2.83 -3.60 -0.31
C VAL A 111 -3.78 -2.86 0.64
N THR A 112 -3.66 -1.53 0.73
CA THR A 112 -4.59 -0.68 1.50
C THR A 112 -6.01 -0.74 0.92
N ALA A 113 -6.15 -0.66 -0.41
CA ALA A 113 -7.45 -0.77 -1.08
C ALA A 113 -8.10 -2.14 -0.81
N VAL A 114 -7.34 -3.23 -0.92
CA VAL A 114 -7.85 -4.58 -0.62
C VAL A 114 -8.27 -4.70 0.83
N ALA A 115 -7.48 -4.17 1.77
CA ALA A 115 -7.80 -4.17 3.19
C ALA A 115 -9.09 -3.38 3.49
N ALA A 116 -9.18 -2.15 2.97
CA ALA A 116 -10.33 -1.26 3.18
C ALA A 116 -11.62 -1.84 2.58
N SER A 117 -11.58 -2.34 1.34
CA SER A 117 -12.74 -3.01 0.71
C SER A 117 -13.15 -4.26 1.49
N GLY A 118 -12.20 -5.07 1.95
CA GLY A 118 -12.48 -6.25 2.76
C GLY A 118 -13.12 -5.89 4.11
N ILE A 119 -12.63 -4.84 4.79
CA ILE A 119 -13.19 -4.38 6.06
C ILE A 119 -14.61 -3.83 5.85
N ALA A 120 -14.84 -3.06 4.78
CA ALA A 120 -16.15 -2.54 4.43
C ALA A 120 -17.17 -3.68 4.17
N ALA A 121 -16.74 -4.75 3.51
CA ALA A 121 -17.58 -5.93 3.25
C ALA A 121 -17.98 -6.69 4.53
N LEU A 122 -17.18 -6.64 5.60
CA LEU A 122 -17.54 -7.23 6.90
C LEU A 122 -18.73 -6.51 7.57
N GLY A 123 -18.98 -5.26 7.20
CA GLY A 123 -20.09 -4.45 7.70
C GLY A 123 -21.40 -4.66 6.95
N THR A 124 -21.39 -5.36 5.81
CA THR A 124 -22.58 -5.55 4.98
C THR A 124 -23.35 -6.80 5.44
N PRO A 125 -24.64 -6.71 5.82
CA PRO A 125 -25.45 -7.87 6.14
C PRO A 125 -25.56 -8.81 4.93
N ALA A 126 -25.47 -10.13 5.14
CA ALA A 126 -25.72 -11.09 4.07
C ALA A 126 -27.15 -10.86 3.53
N ALA A 127 -27.28 -10.69 2.21
CA ALA A 127 -28.58 -10.55 1.56
C ALA A 127 -29.47 -11.72 2.02
N ARG A 128 -30.61 -11.40 2.63
CA ARG A 128 -31.59 -12.37 3.09
C ARG A 128 -32.07 -13.15 1.87
N THR A 129 -31.55 -14.35 1.66
CA THR A 129 -32.13 -15.32 0.73
C THR A 129 -33.42 -15.83 1.38
N GLU A 130 -34.54 -15.19 1.06
CA GLU A 130 -35.86 -15.76 1.37
C GLU A 130 -36.05 -17.00 0.49
N PRO A 131 -36.31 -18.19 1.07
CA PRO A 131 -36.75 -19.33 0.29
C PRO A 131 -38.17 -19.06 -0.19
N ARG A 132 -38.36 -19.15 -1.52
CA ARG A 132 -39.67 -19.21 -2.17
C ARG A 132 -40.33 -20.56 -1.96
#